data_AF-A0A1I4EKC3-F1
#
_entry.id   AF-A0A1I4EKC3-F1
#
_cell.length_a   1.000
_cell.length_b   1.000
_cell.length_c   1.000
_cell.angle_alpha   90.00
_cell.angle_beta   90.00
_cell.angle_gamma   90.00
#
_symmetry.space_group_name_H-M   'P 1'
#
loop_
_entity.id
_entity.type
_entity.pdbx_description
1 polymer ?
#
loop_
_entity_poly.entity_id
_entity_poly.type
_entity_poly.pdbx_seq_one_letter_code
_entity_poly.pdbx_strand_id
1 'polypeptide(L)'
;MFPINCGSHSDYQDFVVRNLRKYYPDPNALARSTWDIIERFWDLDLSFTDELLKSKYSKYGPAPRTPYKNDFTIGEYGVHVCMKGLRMNHDGSEPSKHRLKFRCPLISRKNGCSCDNPCSKSKYGMTVHVAMKDNSRLFNIPSRDSAEWKNEYNARTSAERSNKREKMDFRLEDG
;
A
#
# COMPACT_ATOMS: atom_id res chain seq x y z
N MET A 1 14.96 7.28 1.32
CA MET A 1 15.70 6.04 1.66
C MET A 1 14.88 4.87 1.13
N PHE A 2 15.36 4.18 0.10
CA PHE A 2 14.66 3.01 -0.43
C PHE A 2 14.70 1.86 0.59
N PRO A 3 13.68 0.98 0.64
CA PRO A 3 13.80 -0.23 1.44
C PRO A 3 14.99 -1.04 0.93
N ILE A 4 15.90 -1.37 1.85
CA ILE A 4 16.99 -2.31 1.60
C ILE A 4 16.31 -3.64 1.29
N ASN A 5 16.45 -4.12 0.06
CA ASN A 5 16.14 -5.50 -0.26
C ASN A 5 17.20 -6.32 0.47
N CYS A 6 16.80 -7.03 1.52
CA CYS A 6 17.69 -7.90 2.28
C CYS A 6 18.00 -9.10 1.37
N GLY A 7 18.99 -8.97 0.50
CA GLY A 7 19.30 -10.00 -0.49
C GLY A 7 20.02 -11.19 0.13
N SER A 8 20.72 -10.97 1.24
CA SER A 8 21.40 -12.02 1.98
C SER A 8 20.75 -12.30 3.34
N HIS A 9 20.98 -13.50 3.87
CA HIS A 9 20.56 -13.86 5.22
C HIS A 9 21.20 -12.97 6.29
N SER A 10 22.45 -12.55 6.08
CA SER A 10 23.12 -11.56 6.94
C SER A 10 22.40 -10.21 6.96
N ASP A 11 21.92 -9.72 5.81
CA ASP A 11 21.15 -8.47 5.75
C ASP A 11 19.83 -8.58 6.54
N TYR A 12 19.18 -9.76 6.48
CA TYR A 12 17.98 -10.05 7.26
C TYR A 12 18.28 -10.06 8.77
N GLN A 13 19.35 -10.73 9.19
CA GLN A 13 19.80 -10.76 10.58
C GLN A 13 20.07 -9.34 11.11
N ASP A 14 20.80 -8.52 10.35
CA ASP A 14 21.05 -7.12 10.67
C ASP A 14 19.76 -6.29 10.78
N PHE A 15 18.80 -6.53 9.88
CA PHE A 15 17.48 -5.91 9.94
C PHE A 15 16.73 -6.31 11.22
N VAL A 16 16.72 -7.58 11.59
CA VAL A 16 16.06 -8.09 12.81
C VAL A 16 16.69 -7.47 14.05
N VAL A 17 18.03 -7.51 14.18
CA VAL A 17 18.75 -6.91 15.32
C VAL A 17 18.44 -5.43 15.44
N ARG A 18 18.47 -4.69 14.32
CA ARG A 18 18.19 -3.25 14.31
C ARG A 18 16.78 -2.93 14.81
N ASN A 19 15.79 -3.73 14.42
CA ASN A 19 14.41 -3.54 14.88
C ASN A 19 14.22 -3.97 16.33
N LEU A 20 14.79 -5.09 16.76
CA LEU A 20 14.71 -5.55 18.15
C LEU A 20 15.31 -4.50 19.09
N ARG A 21 16.50 -3.98 18.80
CA ARG A 21 17.13 -2.91 19.61
C ARG A 21 16.31 -1.62 19.64
N LYS A 22 15.59 -1.30 18.57
CA LYS A 22 14.77 -0.08 18.47
C LYS A 22 13.51 -0.17 19.33
N TYR A 23 12.81 -1.29 19.31
CA TYR A 23 11.50 -1.44 19.96
C TYR A 23 11.56 -2.13 21.33
N TYR A 24 12.61 -2.93 21.57
CA TYR A 24 12.84 -3.68 22.81
C TYR A 24 14.24 -3.38 23.36
N PRO A 25 14.47 -2.18 23.92
CA PRO A 25 15.78 -1.78 24.42
C PRO A 25 16.22 -2.60 25.66
N ASP A 26 15.29 -3.19 26.39
CA ASP A 26 15.56 -4.21 27.41
C ASP A 26 15.20 -5.60 26.87
N PRO A 27 16.20 -6.43 26.50
CA PRO A 27 15.97 -7.78 25.98
C PRO A 27 15.32 -8.73 26.99
N ASN A 28 15.46 -8.45 28.29
CA ASN A 28 14.89 -9.30 29.35
C ASN A 28 13.39 -9.10 29.52
N ALA A 29 12.82 -8.05 28.92
CA ALA A 29 11.38 -7.83 28.90
C ALA A 29 10.64 -8.82 27.98
N LEU A 30 11.35 -9.51 27.09
CA LEU A 30 10.78 -10.52 26.19
C LEU A 30 10.63 -11.86 26.92
N ALA A 31 9.45 -12.46 26.81
CA ALA A 31 9.21 -13.80 27.35
C ALA A 31 10.10 -14.83 26.65
N ARG A 32 10.52 -15.89 27.36
CA ARG A 32 11.33 -16.97 26.78
C ARG A 32 10.71 -17.62 25.54
N SER A 33 9.38 -17.81 25.54
CA SER A 33 8.67 -18.33 24.37
C SER A 33 8.79 -17.43 23.13
N THR A 34 9.01 -16.13 23.32
CA THR A 34 9.28 -15.19 22.22
C THR A 34 10.70 -15.36 21.70
N TRP A 35 11.67 -15.64 22.57
CA TRP A 35 13.05 -15.96 22.17
C TRP A 35 13.12 -17.25 21.34
N ASP A 36 12.40 -18.30 21.72
CA ASP A 36 12.33 -19.55 20.93
C ASP A 36 11.84 -19.30 19.49
N ILE A 37 10.90 -18.36 19.33
CA ILE A 37 10.38 -17.96 18.01
C ILE A 37 11.44 -17.14 17.26
N ILE A 38 12.07 -16.17 17.93
CA ILE A 38 13.11 -15.33 17.33
C ILE A 38 14.26 -16.20 16.80
N GLU A 39 14.73 -17.18 17.58
CA GLU A 39 15.80 -18.10 17.18
C GLU A 39 15.43 -18.92 15.94
N ARG A 40 14.21 -19.46 15.88
CA ARG A 40 13.75 -20.21 14.69
C ARG A 40 13.74 -19.37 13.42
N PHE A 41 13.36 -18.11 13.52
CA PHE A 41 13.39 -17.18 12.38
C PHE A 41 14.81 -16.68 12.09
N TRP A 42 15.65 -16.55 13.13
CA TRP A 42 17.04 -16.14 13.03
C TRP A 42 17.87 -17.09 12.18
N ASP A 43 17.66 -18.40 12.35
CA ASP A 43 18.36 -19.46 11.63
C ASP A 43 17.72 -19.83 10.28
N LEU A 44 16.55 -19.24 9.95
CA LEU A 44 15.84 -19.53 8.72
C LEU A 44 16.54 -18.83 7.53
N ASP A 45 17.54 -19.50 6.97
CA ASP A 45 18.22 -19.07 5.75
C ASP A 45 17.48 -19.55 4.50
N LEU A 46 16.82 -18.61 3.83
CA LEU A 46 16.12 -18.85 2.56
C LEU A 46 16.95 -18.48 1.33
N SER A 47 18.22 -18.07 1.48
CA SER A 47 19.08 -17.63 0.38
C SER A 47 19.20 -18.66 -0.74
N PHE A 48 19.32 -19.93 -0.39
CA PHE A 48 19.34 -21.04 -1.35
C PHE A 48 18.03 -21.14 -2.15
N THR A 49 16.90 -20.96 -1.46
CA THR A 49 15.57 -21.00 -2.09
C THR A 49 15.34 -19.77 -2.97
N ASP A 50 15.81 -18.60 -2.53
CA ASP A 50 15.78 -17.35 -3.29
C ASP A 50 16.54 -17.48 -4.61
N GLU A 51 17.74 -18.08 -4.59
CA GLU A 51 18.53 -18.33 -5.81
C GLU A 51 17.82 -19.33 -6.76
N LEU A 52 17.21 -20.40 -6.23
CA LEU A 52 16.43 -21.34 -7.03
C LEU A 52 15.20 -20.67 -7.69
N LEU A 53 14.54 -19.76 -6.99
CA LEU A 53 13.34 -19.08 -7.45
C LEU A 53 13.63 -17.80 -8.25
N LYS A 54 14.90 -17.41 -8.40
CA LYS A 54 15.34 -16.19 -9.08
C LYS A 54 14.78 -16.04 -10.50
N SER A 55 14.63 -17.14 -11.22
CA SER A 55 14.02 -17.16 -12.57
C SER A 55 12.50 -16.93 -12.57
N LYS A 56 11.83 -17.17 -11.43
CA LYS A 56 10.39 -16.95 -11.22
C LYS A 56 10.09 -15.55 -10.71
N TYR A 57 11.06 -14.89 -10.09
CA TYR A 57 10.90 -13.49 -9.71
C TYR A 57 10.75 -12.63 -10.96
N SER A 58 9.70 -11.82 -10.96
CA SER A 58 9.54 -10.79 -11.98
C SER A 58 10.78 -9.91 -11.95
N LYS A 59 11.38 -9.67 -13.13
CA LYS A 59 12.49 -8.70 -13.32
C LYS A 59 12.15 -7.33 -12.74
N TYR A 60 10.85 -7.03 -12.67
CA TYR A 60 10.29 -6.00 -11.83
C TYR A 60 9.91 -6.67 -10.50
N GLY A 61 10.77 -6.60 -9.49
CA GLY A 61 10.34 -6.89 -8.11
C GLY A 61 9.06 -6.11 -7.79
N PRO A 62 8.32 -6.43 -6.70
CA PRO A 62 7.16 -5.63 -6.33
C PRO A 62 7.57 -4.17 -6.35
N ALA A 63 6.94 -3.40 -7.24
CA ALA A 63 7.40 -2.05 -7.54
C ALA A 63 7.58 -1.30 -6.21
N PRO A 64 8.72 -0.64 -5.98
CA PRO A 64 8.96 0.07 -4.75
C PRO A 64 7.76 0.98 -4.46
N ARG A 65 7.35 1.07 -3.19
CA ARG A 65 6.35 2.06 -2.74
C ARG A 65 6.99 3.44 -2.81
N THR A 66 7.22 3.92 -4.03
CA THR A 66 7.90 5.15 -4.41
C THR A 66 6.99 5.91 -5.38
N PRO A 67 7.12 7.25 -5.47
CA PRO A 67 6.09 8.12 -6.02
C PRO A 67 5.64 7.65 -7.40
N TYR A 68 4.36 7.35 -7.51
CA TYR A 68 3.77 6.93 -8.77
C TYR A 68 3.88 8.09 -9.73
N LYS A 69 4.73 7.94 -10.76
CA LYS A 69 5.08 8.94 -11.78
C LYS A 69 5.58 10.24 -11.11
N ASN A 70 6.65 10.87 -11.58
CA ASN A 70 7.23 12.05 -10.90
C ASN A 70 6.31 13.30 -10.90
N ASP A 71 5.02 13.13 -11.19
CA ASP A 71 4.00 14.14 -11.40
C ASP A 71 3.14 14.36 -10.15
N PHE A 72 3.06 13.41 -9.20
CA PHE A 72 2.27 13.55 -7.97
C PHE A 72 2.70 12.59 -6.85
N THR A 73 2.21 12.85 -5.63
CA THR A 73 2.52 12.03 -4.45
C THR A 73 1.29 11.23 -4.02
N ILE A 74 1.50 9.99 -3.58
CA ILE A 74 0.47 9.20 -2.90
C ILE A 74 0.54 9.54 -1.41
N GLY A 75 -0.52 10.12 -0.86
CA GLY A 75 -0.65 10.45 0.55
C GLY A 75 -0.91 9.21 1.42
N GLU A 76 -0.95 9.43 2.73
CA GLU A 76 -1.03 8.40 3.79
C GLU A 76 -2.17 7.38 3.60
N TYR A 77 -3.30 7.80 3.01
CA TYR A 77 -4.48 6.96 2.79
C TYR A 77 -4.61 6.41 1.36
N GLY A 78 -3.53 6.43 0.56
CA GLY A 78 -3.61 6.09 -0.88
C GLY A 78 -4.25 7.19 -1.74
N VAL A 79 -4.60 8.32 -1.12
CA VAL A 79 -5.22 9.45 -1.81
C VAL A 79 -4.16 10.31 -2.47
N HIS A 80 -4.44 10.79 -3.67
CA HIS A 80 -3.46 11.46 -4.51
C HIS A 80 -3.32 12.91 -4.02
N VAL A 81 -2.08 13.40 -3.97
CA VAL A 81 -1.73 14.68 -3.38
C VAL A 81 -0.98 15.52 -4.41
N CYS A 82 -1.31 16.80 -4.51
CA CYS A 82 -0.62 17.72 -5.40
C CYS A 82 0.77 18.10 -4.87
N MET A 83 1.59 18.78 -5.68
CA MET A 83 2.93 19.24 -5.25
C MET A 83 2.92 20.17 -4.01
N LYS A 84 1.78 20.81 -3.71
CA LYS A 84 1.60 21.63 -2.50
C LYS A 84 1.15 20.83 -1.27
N GLY A 85 1.09 19.50 -1.34
CA GLY A 85 0.63 18.66 -0.22
C GLY A 85 -0.90 18.62 -0.05
N LEU A 86 -1.68 19.20 -0.96
CA LEU A 86 -3.15 19.21 -0.86
C LEU A 86 -3.76 17.97 -1.53
N ARG A 87 -4.77 17.39 -0.88
CA ARG A 87 -5.57 16.26 -1.38
C ARG A 87 -6.23 16.61 -2.72
N MET A 88 -6.02 15.79 -3.74
CA MET A 88 -6.66 15.95 -5.05
C MET A 88 -8.12 15.49 -5.02
N ASN A 89 -8.95 16.10 -5.86
CA ASN A 89 -10.34 15.74 -6.04
C ASN A 89 -10.48 14.60 -7.07
N HIS A 90 -11.34 13.63 -6.80
CA HIS A 90 -11.72 12.61 -7.79
C HIS A 90 -12.60 13.23 -8.89
N ASP A 91 -12.23 13.05 -10.15
CA ASP A 91 -12.87 13.61 -11.36
C ASP A 91 -13.45 12.52 -12.27
N GLY A 92 -13.87 11.40 -11.68
CA GLY A 92 -14.52 10.29 -12.38
C GLY A 92 -13.57 9.17 -12.80
N SER A 93 -14.15 8.17 -13.46
CA SER A 93 -13.46 6.99 -13.99
C SER A 93 -13.63 6.90 -15.51
N GLU A 94 -12.66 6.29 -16.17
CA GLU A 94 -12.72 5.84 -17.57
C GLU A 94 -12.74 4.30 -17.56
N PRO A 95 -13.92 3.66 -17.45
CA PRO A 95 -14.03 2.21 -17.32
C PRO A 95 -13.40 1.45 -18.50
N SER A 96 -13.57 1.96 -19.73
CA SER A 96 -12.98 1.35 -20.93
C SER A 96 -11.45 1.23 -20.86
N LYS A 97 -10.79 2.16 -20.17
CA LYS A 97 -9.33 2.16 -19.97
C LYS A 97 -8.91 1.71 -18.57
N HIS A 98 -9.86 1.27 -17.74
CA HIS A 98 -9.64 0.88 -16.35
C HIS A 98 -8.81 1.92 -15.57
N ARG A 99 -9.21 3.19 -15.68
CA ARG A 99 -8.44 4.34 -15.20
C ARG A 99 -9.29 5.29 -14.35
N LEU A 100 -8.72 5.84 -13.30
CA LEU A 100 -9.30 6.91 -12.50
C LEU A 100 -8.68 8.26 -12.90
N LYS A 101 -9.46 9.33 -12.75
CA LYS A 101 -9.03 10.69 -13.00
C LYS A 101 -9.08 11.50 -11.72
N PHE A 102 -8.00 12.22 -11.43
CA PHE A 102 -7.89 13.12 -10.29
C PHE A 102 -7.49 14.51 -10.75
N ARG A 103 -7.96 15.54 -10.07
CA ARG A 103 -7.71 16.95 -10.40
C ARG A 103 -7.32 17.75 -9.16
N CYS A 104 -6.69 18.90 -9.40
CA CYS A 104 -6.32 19.86 -8.36
C CYS A 104 -7.49 20.10 -7.38
N PRO A 105 -7.25 20.27 -6.06
CA PRO A 105 -8.32 20.61 -5.12
C PRO A 105 -8.96 21.97 -5.39
N LEU A 106 -8.15 22.95 -5.78
CA LEU A 106 -8.53 24.36 -5.96
C LEU A 106 -9.12 24.64 -7.36
N ILE A 107 -9.64 23.61 -8.02
CA ILE A 107 -10.21 23.72 -9.35
C ILE A 107 -11.71 24.01 -9.26
N SER A 108 -12.15 25.07 -9.93
CA SER A 108 -13.56 25.33 -10.19
C SER A 108 -13.91 24.97 -11.63
N ARG A 109 -15.10 24.38 -11.85
CA ARG A 109 -15.61 24.15 -13.22
C ARG A 109 -15.86 25.47 -13.98
N LYS A 110 -16.18 26.56 -13.27
CA LYS A 110 -16.47 27.87 -13.87
C LYS A 110 -15.19 28.71 -14.03
N ASN A 111 -14.37 28.76 -12.98
CA ASN A 111 -13.29 29.74 -12.89
C ASN A 111 -11.88 29.17 -13.12
N GLY A 112 -11.75 27.86 -13.39
CA GLY A 112 -10.45 27.23 -13.52
C GLY A 112 -9.73 27.04 -12.19
N CYS A 113 -8.42 26.78 -12.25
CA CYS A 113 -7.59 26.51 -11.08
C CYS A 113 -7.12 27.81 -10.42
N SER A 114 -7.37 28.00 -9.12
CA SER A 114 -7.03 29.22 -8.38
C SER A 114 -5.77 29.09 -7.52
N CYS A 115 -4.76 28.34 -7.97
CA CYS A 115 -3.51 28.19 -7.23
C CYS A 115 -2.59 29.42 -7.41
N ASP A 116 -2.13 30.03 -6.32
CA ASP A 116 -1.23 31.22 -6.34
C ASP A 116 0.08 31.02 -7.12
N ASN A 117 0.55 29.77 -7.14
CA ASN A 117 1.57 29.27 -8.05
C ASN A 117 0.96 28.03 -8.70
N PRO A 118 0.55 28.10 -9.98
CA PRO A 118 -0.26 27.06 -10.59
C PRO A 118 0.50 25.73 -10.57
N CYS A 119 -0.13 24.70 -10.00
CA CYS A 119 0.45 23.35 -9.89
C CYS A 119 0.72 22.68 -11.25
N SER A 120 0.26 23.27 -12.34
CA SER A 120 0.56 22.87 -13.70
C SER A 120 0.38 24.05 -14.66
N LYS A 121 0.93 23.96 -15.87
CA LYS A 121 0.70 24.95 -16.95
C LYS A 121 -0.75 24.98 -17.48
N SER A 122 -1.58 23.99 -17.12
CA SER A 122 -2.98 23.92 -17.57
C SER A 122 -3.87 24.91 -16.82
N LYS A 123 -4.82 25.55 -17.54
CA LYS A 123 -5.92 26.34 -16.97
C LYS A 123 -6.72 25.57 -15.92
N TYR A 124 -6.81 24.25 -16.09
CA TYR A 124 -7.55 23.36 -15.21
C TYR A 124 -6.72 22.81 -14.04
N GLY A 125 -5.49 23.32 -13.86
CA GLY A 125 -4.58 22.80 -12.86
C GLY A 125 -4.13 21.38 -13.17
N MET A 126 -3.43 20.79 -12.20
CA MET A 126 -2.86 19.46 -12.35
C MET A 126 -3.97 18.42 -12.46
N THR A 127 -3.90 17.59 -13.51
CA THR A 127 -4.78 16.44 -13.71
C THR A 127 -3.93 15.19 -13.80
N VAL A 128 -4.30 14.19 -13.03
CA VAL A 128 -3.59 12.93 -12.88
C VAL A 128 -4.50 11.81 -13.32
N HIS A 129 -3.96 10.92 -14.14
CA HIS A 129 -4.68 9.72 -14.58
C HIS A 129 -3.99 8.47 -14.06
N VAL A 130 -4.76 7.65 -13.37
CA VAL A 130 -4.22 6.49 -12.65
C VAL A 130 -4.86 5.21 -13.11
N ALA A 131 -4.06 4.33 -13.70
CA ALA A 131 -4.54 3.08 -14.26
C ALA A 131 -4.54 1.99 -13.18
N MET A 132 -5.61 1.19 -13.11
CA MET A 132 -5.70 0.09 -12.14
C MET A 132 -4.57 -0.92 -12.31
N LYS A 133 -4.08 -1.13 -13.53
CA LYS A 133 -2.98 -2.06 -13.81
C LYS A 133 -1.65 -1.65 -13.14
N ASP A 134 -1.47 -0.37 -12.85
CA ASP A 134 -0.21 0.14 -12.32
C ASP A 134 -0.10 -0.22 -10.82
N ASN A 135 -1.21 -0.20 -10.07
CA ASN A 135 -1.30 -0.78 -8.72
C ASN A 135 -2.77 -1.02 -8.33
N SER A 136 -3.29 -2.21 -8.60
CA SER A 136 -4.72 -2.52 -8.41
C SER A 136 -5.18 -2.53 -6.95
N ARG A 137 -4.23 -2.64 -6.00
CA ARG A 137 -4.54 -2.57 -4.56
C ARG A 137 -4.78 -1.14 -4.09
N LEU A 138 -4.10 -0.17 -4.69
CA LEU A 138 -4.24 1.25 -4.37
C LEU A 138 -5.24 1.96 -5.28
N PHE A 139 -5.32 1.55 -6.55
CA PHE A 139 -6.13 2.19 -7.57
C PHE A 139 -7.23 1.24 -8.01
N ASN A 140 -8.42 1.50 -7.49
CA ASN A 140 -9.57 0.64 -7.66
C ASN A 140 -10.78 1.42 -8.18
N ILE A 141 -11.64 0.75 -8.95
CA ILE A 141 -12.92 1.29 -9.42
C ILE A 141 -14.01 0.44 -8.79
N PRO A 142 -14.88 0.99 -7.93
CA PRO A 142 -14.96 2.39 -7.50
C PRO A 142 -13.80 2.82 -6.59
N SER A 143 -13.43 4.11 -6.61
CA SER A 143 -12.31 4.67 -5.82
C SER A 143 -12.46 4.39 -4.33
N ARG A 144 -11.38 4.10 -3.60
CA ARG A 144 -11.42 3.80 -2.16
C ARG A 144 -12.08 4.87 -1.28
N ASP A 145 -12.06 6.12 -1.70
CA ASP A 145 -12.67 7.24 -0.98
C ASP A 145 -14.14 7.51 -1.35
N SER A 146 -14.68 6.78 -2.32
CA SER A 146 -16.07 6.89 -2.78
C SER A 146 -17.07 6.25 -1.81
N ALA A 147 -18.33 6.66 -1.90
CA ALA A 147 -19.41 6.05 -1.10
C ALA A 147 -19.71 4.62 -1.56
N GLU A 148 -19.62 4.39 -2.87
CA GLU A 148 -19.79 3.09 -3.52
C GLU A 148 -18.79 2.09 -2.97
N TRP A 149 -17.51 2.47 -2.87
CA TRP A 149 -16.49 1.59 -2.29
C TRP A 149 -16.75 1.28 -0.82
N LYS A 150 -17.18 2.27 -0.03
CA LYS A 150 -17.51 2.06 1.39
C LYS A 150 -18.65 1.06 1.55
N ASN A 151 -19.68 1.16 0.71
CA ASN A 151 -20.81 0.23 0.72
C ASN A 151 -20.36 -1.20 0.41
N GLU A 152 -19.58 -1.40 -0.66
CA GLU A 152 -19.04 -2.70 -1.03
C GLU A 152 -18.13 -3.28 0.06
N TYR A 153 -17.26 -2.45 0.63
CA TYR A 153 -16.35 -2.89 1.68
C TYR A 153 -17.09 -3.28 2.98
N ASN A 154 -18.19 -2.58 3.30
CA ASN A 154 -19.07 -2.94 4.41
C ASN A 154 -19.77 -4.27 4.15
N ALA A 155 -20.25 -4.54 2.94
CA ALA A 155 -20.85 -5.81 2.56
C ALA A 155 -19.85 -6.98 2.71
N ARG A 156 -18.62 -6.82 2.21
CA ARG A 156 -17.52 -7.79 2.41
C ARG A 156 -17.28 -8.06 3.90
N THR A 157 -17.21 -7.00 4.70
CA THR A 157 -16.98 -7.11 6.16
C THR A 157 -18.14 -7.85 6.85
N SER A 158 -19.37 -7.64 6.39
CA SER A 158 -20.54 -8.38 6.87
C SER A 158 -20.42 -9.88 6.58
N ALA A 159 -20.06 -10.24 5.35
CA ALA A 159 -19.85 -11.64 4.96
C ALA A 159 -18.72 -12.31 5.76
N GLU A 160 -17.59 -11.64 5.96
CA GLU A 160 -16.47 -12.16 6.77
C GLU A 160 -16.90 -12.44 8.22
N ARG A 161 -17.74 -11.58 8.80
CA ARG A 161 -18.30 -11.78 10.15
C ARG A 161 -19.28 -12.96 10.21
N SER A 162 -20.14 -13.10 9.19
CA SER A 162 -21.05 -14.26 9.08
C SER A 162 -20.27 -15.56 9.00
N ASN A 163 -19.28 -15.63 8.11
CA ASN A 163 -18.42 -16.81 7.95
C ASN A 163 -17.69 -17.15 9.25
N LYS A 164 -17.18 -16.14 9.97
CA LYS A 164 -16.55 -16.40 11.28
C LYS A 164 -17.55 -16.95 12.30
N ARG A 165 -18.80 -16.48 12.29
CA ARG A 165 -19.86 -16.98 13.17
C ARG A 165 -20.18 -18.45 12.87
N GLU A 166 -20.38 -18.78 11.60
CA GLU A 166 -20.64 -20.15 11.16
C GLU A 166 -19.50 -21.10 11.57
N LYS A 167 -18.25 -20.69 11.36
CA LYS A 167 -17.10 -21.50 11.79
C LYS A 167 -17.10 -21.82 13.28
N MET A 168 -17.51 -20.87 14.13
CA MET A 168 -17.62 -21.08 15.58
C MET A 168 -18.82 -21.98 15.92
N ASP A 169 -19.99 -21.72 15.33
CA ASP A 169 -21.22 -22.49 15.63
C ASP A 169 -21.09 -23.95 15.19
N PHE A 170 -20.44 -24.22 14.05
CA PHE A 170 -20.19 -25.56 13.54
C PHE A 170 -18.87 -26.18 14.00
N ARG A 171 -18.09 -25.50 14.86
CA ARG A 171 -16.80 -25.99 15.37
C ARG A 171 -15.83 -26.45 14.28
N LEU A 172 -15.82 -25.75 13.15
CA LEU A 172 -15.02 -26.12 11.98
C LEU A 172 -13.51 -25.88 12.18
N GLU A 173 -13.13 -25.21 13.28
CA GLU A 173 -11.74 -24.92 13.64
C GLU A 173 -11.26 -25.78 14.84
N ASP A 174 -12.09 -26.68 15.39
CA ASP A 174 -11.80 -27.49 16.60
C ASP A 174 -11.10 -28.83 16.28
N GLY A 175 -10.27 -28.87 15.23
CA GLY A 175 -9.52 -30.08 14.82
C GLY A 175 -8.70 -30.70 15.94
#